data_AF-A0A924RDX8-F1
#
_entry.id   AF-A0A924RDX8-F1
#
_cell.length_a   1.000
_cell.length_b   1.000
_cell.length_c   1.000
_cell.angle_alpha   90.00
_cell.angle_beta   90.00
_cell.angle_gamma   90.00
#
_symmetry.space_group_name_H-M   'P 1'
#
loop_
_entity.id
_entity.type
_entity.pdbx_description
1 polymer ?
#
loop_
_entity_poly.entity_id
_entity_poly.type
_entity_poly.pdbx_seq_one_letter_code
_entity_poly.pdbx_strand_id
1 'polypeptide(L)'
;MNTTGLDADLAILANAKQRWTEVSVPDRIALLQAVKDRLLETAPAWAEAAARAKGLDPESPSAGEEWFAGPYAVMVWCNAMLDILAQIAGKSHLRGLRLRDVPGGRIAARVVPGSIWDRVLFSGVTVDVWMQPGVDRENLVANSAAGYNPAIARIGRVALVLGAGNVAAIAPLDCLHKLFVENQVVLVKLNPVNEYLAEFLATALAPLIGPGVLRIGTGDAAVGQYLCSNPFVETIHITG
;
A
#
# COMPACT_ATOMS: atom_id res chain seq x y z
N MET A 1 19.41 -18.99 -13.55
CA MET A 1 18.83 -18.07 -12.56
C MET A 1 18.88 -18.77 -11.20
N ASN A 2 19.52 -18.17 -10.19
CA ASN A 2 19.58 -18.76 -8.85
C ASN A 2 18.30 -18.36 -8.09
N THR A 3 17.30 -19.24 -8.06
CA THR A 3 15.97 -18.97 -7.49
C THR A 3 15.86 -19.31 -6.01
N THR A 4 16.90 -19.90 -5.41
CA THR A 4 16.87 -20.40 -4.04
C THR A 4 16.55 -19.32 -3.00
N GLY A 5 16.99 -18.08 -3.23
CA GLY A 5 16.64 -16.94 -2.37
C GLY A 5 15.15 -16.59 -2.42
N LEU A 6 14.56 -16.58 -3.63
CA LEU A 6 13.14 -16.26 -3.83
C LEU A 6 12.23 -17.34 -3.24
N ASP A 7 12.64 -18.61 -3.33
CA ASP A 7 11.89 -19.73 -2.73
C ASP A 7 11.90 -19.64 -1.20
N ALA A 8 13.05 -19.31 -0.60
CA ALA A 8 13.15 -19.09 0.84
C ALA A 8 12.27 -17.91 1.29
N ASP A 9 12.27 -16.81 0.53
CA ASP A 9 11.43 -15.65 0.81
C ASP A 9 9.93 -15.99 0.74
N LEU A 10 9.51 -16.72 -0.30
CA LEU A 10 8.13 -17.18 -0.43
C LEU A 10 7.74 -18.16 0.67
N ALA A 11 8.64 -19.05 1.10
CA ALA A 11 8.39 -19.94 2.22
C ALA A 11 8.21 -19.17 3.55
N ILE A 12 8.98 -18.11 3.77
CA ILE A 12 8.81 -17.25 4.96
C ILE A 12 7.43 -16.58 4.94
N LEU A 13 7.03 -16.02 3.79
CA LEU A 13 5.71 -15.41 3.61
C LEU A 13 4.60 -16.44 3.84
N ALA A 14 4.70 -17.63 3.23
CA ALA A 14 3.72 -18.71 3.39
C ALA A 14 3.52 -19.10 4.87
N ASN A 15 4.59 -19.14 5.66
CA ASN A 15 4.53 -19.41 7.10
C ASN A 15 3.95 -18.25 7.92
N ALA A 16 4.04 -17.01 7.43
CA ALA A 16 3.53 -15.83 8.12
C ALA A 16 2.08 -15.47 7.77
N LYS A 17 1.56 -15.95 6.63
CA LYS A 17 0.32 -15.44 6.01
C LYS A 17 -0.89 -15.47 6.93
N GLN A 18 -1.09 -16.57 7.67
CA GLN A 18 -2.24 -16.69 8.55
C GLN A 18 -2.10 -15.81 9.79
N ARG A 19 -0.93 -15.83 10.44
CA ARG A 19 -0.62 -14.99 11.59
C ARG A 19 -0.78 -13.50 11.29
N TRP A 20 -0.47 -13.05 10.07
CA TRP A 20 -0.70 -11.66 9.67
C TRP A 20 -2.16 -11.24 9.83
N THR A 21 -3.11 -12.11 9.51
CA THR A 21 -4.55 -11.83 9.64
C THR A 21 -5.01 -11.64 11.09
N GLU A 22 -4.24 -12.17 12.04
CA GLU A 22 -4.53 -12.14 13.48
C GLU A 22 -3.89 -10.95 14.19
N VAL A 23 -2.98 -10.23 13.52
CA VAL A 23 -2.34 -9.03 14.07
C VAL A 23 -3.41 -7.98 14.39
N SER A 24 -3.40 -7.52 15.64
CA SER A 24 -4.38 -6.59 16.18
C SER A 24 -4.32 -5.22 15.49
N VAL A 25 -5.41 -4.45 15.57
CA VAL A 25 -5.42 -3.08 15.06
C VAL A 25 -4.36 -2.19 15.74
N PRO A 26 -4.19 -2.21 17.08
CA PRO A 26 -3.10 -1.49 17.74
C PRO A 26 -1.70 -1.86 17.23
N ASP A 27 -1.44 -3.15 17.01
CA ASP A 27 -0.12 -3.59 16.51
C ASP A 27 0.09 -3.15 15.05
N ARG A 28 -0.95 -3.18 14.22
CA ARG A 28 -0.91 -2.64 12.85
C ARG A 28 -0.64 -1.14 12.83
N ILE A 29 -1.24 -0.40 13.76
CA ILE A 29 -0.97 1.04 13.95
C ILE A 29 0.50 1.25 14.33
N ALA A 30 1.04 0.47 15.29
CA ALA A 30 2.43 0.57 15.70
C ALA A 30 3.40 0.26 14.54
N LEU A 31 3.10 -0.75 13.73
CA LEU A 31 3.88 -1.09 12.53
C LEU A 31 3.87 0.06 11.50
N LEU A 32 2.72 0.67 11.23
CA LEU A 32 2.63 1.82 10.32
C LEU A 32 3.37 3.05 10.85
N GLN A 33 3.32 3.29 12.15
CA GLN A 33 4.08 4.39 12.76
C GLN A 33 5.58 4.16 12.60
N ALA A 34 6.08 2.94 12.87
CA ALA A 34 7.48 2.59 12.66
C ALA A 34 7.90 2.69 11.18
N VAL A 35 7.01 2.35 10.23
CA VAL A 35 7.26 2.53 8.80
C VAL A 35 7.40 4.02 8.46
N LYS A 36 6.55 4.88 9.00
CA LYS A 36 6.64 6.33 8.77
C LYS A 36 7.94 6.92 9.30
N ASP A 37 8.34 6.53 10.51
CA ASP A 37 9.55 7.05 11.14
C ASP A 37 10.77 6.72 10.26
N ARG A 38 10.88 5.47 9.80
CA ARG A 38 11.95 5.02 8.90
C ARG A 38 11.85 5.61 7.49
N LEU A 39 10.63 5.79 6.99
CA LEU A 39 10.40 6.44 5.71
C LEU A 39 10.92 7.89 5.75
N LEU A 40 10.67 8.62 6.84
CA LEU A 40 11.14 9.98 7.00
C LEU A 40 12.67 10.07 7.00
N GLU A 41 13.35 9.10 7.64
CA GLU A 41 14.82 9.01 7.65
C GLU A 41 15.40 8.83 6.24
N THR A 42 14.76 8.00 5.40
CA THR A 42 15.28 7.64 4.08
C THR A 42 14.76 8.52 2.94
N ALA A 43 13.69 9.30 3.18
CA ALA A 43 13.00 10.08 2.15
C ALA A 43 13.90 11.04 1.35
N PRO A 44 14.82 11.82 1.96
CA PRO A 44 15.71 12.70 1.20
C PRO A 44 16.59 11.91 0.22
N ALA A 45 17.27 10.88 0.72
CA ALA A 45 18.17 10.06 -0.09
C ALA A 45 17.42 9.32 -1.21
N TRP A 46 16.20 8.83 -0.93
CA TRP A 46 15.33 8.27 -1.96
C TRP A 46 15.02 9.31 -3.03
N ALA A 47 14.46 10.46 -2.68
CA ALA A 47 14.03 11.46 -3.66
C ALA A 47 15.19 11.92 -4.55
N GLU A 48 16.37 12.15 -3.97
CA GLU A 48 17.56 12.50 -4.75
C GLU A 48 18.04 11.35 -5.67
N ALA A 49 18.00 10.11 -5.19
CA ALA A 49 18.36 8.95 -6.01
C ALA A 49 17.39 8.76 -7.18
N ALA A 50 16.09 9.00 -6.96
CA ALA A 50 15.08 8.94 -8.00
C ALA A 50 15.25 10.07 -9.03
N ALA A 51 15.60 11.28 -8.59
CA ALA A 51 15.92 12.39 -9.48
C ALA A 51 17.12 12.05 -10.37
N ARG A 52 18.20 11.57 -9.77
CA ARG A 52 19.41 11.14 -10.51
C ARG A 52 19.11 10.00 -11.48
N ALA A 53 18.33 9.00 -11.08
CA ALA A 53 17.94 7.88 -11.95
C ALA A 53 17.14 8.32 -13.19
N LYS A 54 16.38 9.43 -13.08
CA LYS A 54 15.64 10.04 -14.18
C LYS A 54 16.44 11.10 -14.96
N GLY A 55 17.72 11.29 -14.62
CA GLY A 55 18.57 12.29 -15.26
C GLY A 55 18.24 13.73 -14.87
N LEU A 56 17.56 13.95 -13.75
CA LEU A 56 17.25 15.26 -13.19
C LEU A 56 18.37 15.70 -12.23
N ASP A 57 18.61 17.01 -12.20
CA ASP A 57 19.42 17.63 -11.15
C ASP A 57 18.61 17.65 -9.84
N PRO A 58 19.08 17.02 -8.75
CA PRO A 58 18.38 16.99 -7.46
C PRO A 58 18.10 18.37 -6.84
N GLU A 59 18.90 19.38 -7.19
CA GLU A 59 18.71 20.75 -6.72
C GLU A 59 17.72 21.55 -7.60
N SER A 60 17.29 20.97 -8.72
CA SER A 60 16.33 21.62 -9.62
C SER A 60 14.91 21.54 -9.06
N PRO A 61 14.03 22.52 -9.38
CA PRO A 61 12.62 22.46 -9.02
C PRO A 61 11.91 21.18 -9.49
N SER A 62 12.33 20.60 -10.62
CA SER A 62 11.77 19.37 -11.18
C SER A 62 12.02 18.14 -10.31
N ALA A 63 13.08 18.12 -9.49
CA ALA A 63 13.31 17.05 -8.52
C ALA A 63 12.21 16.98 -7.45
N GLY A 64 11.43 18.06 -7.26
CA GLY A 64 10.24 18.06 -6.42
C GLY A 64 9.20 17.01 -6.83
N GLU A 65 9.13 16.64 -8.11
CA GLU A 65 8.23 15.58 -8.58
C GLU A 65 8.57 14.22 -7.94
N GLU A 66 9.84 13.95 -7.67
CA GLU A 66 10.28 12.68 -7.07
C GLU A 66 9.91 12.55 -5.60
N TRP A 67 9.77 13.68 -4.90
CA TRP A 67 9.18 13.69 -3.57
C TRP A 67 7.72 13.26 -3.64
N PHE A 68 6.92 13.90 -4.51
CA PHE A 68 5.48 13.62 -4.66
C PHE A 68 5.22 12.20 -5.18
N ALA A 69 5.96 11.75 -6.19
CA ALA A 69 5.83 10.46 -6.85
C ALA A 69 6.52 9.30 -6.10
N GLY A 70 7.17 9.59 -4.97
CA GLY A 70 7.92 8.64 -4.15
C GLY A 70 7.53 8.74 -2.66
N PRO A 71 8.43 9.21 -1.78
CA PRO A 71 8.22 9.17 -0.33
C PRO A 71 6.93 9.85 0.16
N TYR A 72 6.54 10.98 -0.43
CA TYR A 72 5.34 11.72 0.00
C TYR A 72 4.08 10.87 -0.18
N ALA A 73 3.89 10.22 -1.33
CA ALA A 73 2.71 9.41 -1.58
C ALA A 73 2.58 8.24 -0.59
N VAL A 74 3.70 7.59 -0.25
CA VAL A 74 3.73 6.52 0.76
C VAL A 74 3.39 7.08 2.15
N MET A 75 3.94 8.23 2.52
CA MET A 75 3.66 8.89 3.80
C MET A 75 2.17 9.28 3.93
N VAL A 76 1.58 9.86 2.87
CA VAL A 76 0.15 10.21 2.83
C VAL A 76 -0.72 8.97 3.02
N TRP A 77 -0.40 7.88 2.31
CA TRP A 77 -1.12 6.63 2.46
C TRP A 77 -1.04 6.09 3.89
N CYS A 78 0.16 6.11 4.50
CA CYS A 78 0.34 5.67 5.89
C CYS A 78 -0.47 6.52 6.88
N ASN A 79 -0.49 7.85 6.71
CA ASN A 79 -1.28 8.75 7.55
C ASN A 79 -2.78 8.47 7.42
N ALA A 80 -3.29 8.36 6.20
CA ALA A 80 -4.70 8.05 5.96
C ALA A 80 -5.09 6.69 6.57
N MET A 81 -4.23 5.68 6.42
CA MET A 81 -4.49 4.36 7.00
C MET A 81 -4.46 4.39 8.54
N LEU A 82 -3.53 5.12 9.16
CA LEU A 82 -3.49 5.30 10.62
C LEU A 82 -4.77 5.96 11.14
N ASP A 83 -5.23 7.03 10.50
CA ASP A 83 -6.45 7.74 10.89
C ASP A 83 -7.68 6.84 10.79
N ILE A 84 -7.76 6.01 9.73
CA ILE A 84 -8.84 5.02 9.56
C ILE A 84 -8.76 3.95 10.64
N LEU A 85 -7.57 3.38 10.89
CA LEU A 85 -7.39 2.31 11.89
C LEU A 85 -7.71 2.77 13.31
N ALA A 86 -7.32 3.98 13.68
CA ALA A 86 -7.66 4.57 14.98
C ALA A 86 -9.19 4.70 15.18
N GLN A 87 -9.95 4.76 14.10
CA GLN A 87 -11.40 4.95 14.07
C GLN A 87 -12.16 3.73 13.51
N ILE A 88 -11.48 2.59 13.38
CA ILE A 88 -12.08 1.41 12.74
C ILE A 88 -13.00 0.66 13.70
N ALA A 89 -12.67 0.70 15.00
CA ALA A 89 -13.54 0.21 16.07
C ALA A 89 -14.81 1.08 16.11
N GLY A 90 -15.98 0.45 15.96
CA GLY A 90 -17.25 1.18 15.86
C GLY A 90 -17.43 2.00 14.57
N LYS A 91 -16.52 1.86 13.59
CA LYS A 91 -16.59 2.46 12.25
C LYS A 91 -16.77 3.99 12.25
N SER A 92 -16.16 4.68 13.22
CA SER A 92 -16.27 6.15 13.34
C SER A 92 -15.63 6.91 12.17
N HIS A 93 -14.72 6.27 11.41
CA HIS A 93 -14.13 6.84 10.18
C HIS A 93 -15.16 7.16 9.09
N LEU A 94 -16.38 6.62 9.17
CA LEU A 94 -17.48 6.97 8.26
C LEU A 94 -18.27 8.20 8.71
N ARG A 95 -18.10 8.65 9.97
CA ARG A 95 -18.87 9.78 10.51
C ARG A 95 -18.47 11.06 9.78
N GLY A 96 -19.47 11.83 9.36
CA GLY A 96 -19.24 13.10 8.65
C GLY A 96 -18.94 12.95 7.16
N LEU A 97 -18.88 11.72 6.61
CA LEU A 97 -18.82 11.53 5.16
C LEU A 97 -20.07 12.14 4.51
N ARG A 98 -19.85 13.03 3.55
CA ARG A 98 -20.95 13.59 2.77
C ARG A 98 -21.42 12.56 1.76
N LEU A 99 -22.60 12.01 2.01
CA LEU A 99 -23.28 11.05 1.14
C LEU A 99 -24.30 11.77 0.24
N ARG A 100 -24.23 11.53 -1.07
CA ARG A 100 -25.20 12.03 -2.05
C ARG A 100 -25.77 10.89 -2.88
N ASP A 101 -27.02 11.03 -3.29
CA ASP A 101 -27.62 10.07 -4.22
C ASP A 101 -27.08 10.32 -5.62
N VAL A 102 -26.84 9.25 -6.37
CA VAL A 102 -26.30 9.26 -7.73
C VAL A 102 -27.12 8.32 -8.62
N PRO A 103 -27.06 8.45 -9.96
CA PRO A 103 -27.87 7.64 -10.87
C PRO A 103 -27.75 6.13 -10.63
N GLY A 104 -28.83 5.41 -10.94
CA GLY A 104 -28.90 3.96 -10.76
C GLY A 104 -29.21 3.53 -9.33
N GLY A 105 -29.82 4.39 -8.52
CA GLY A 105 -30.22 4.07 -7.14
C GLY A 105 -29.03 3.82 -6.21
N ARG A 106 -27.90 4.46 -6.49
CA ARG A 106 -26.65 4.32 -5.73
C ARG A 106 -26.42 5.56 -4.87
N ILE A 107 -25.54 5.42 -3.89
CA ILE A 107 -24.98 6.56 -3.16
C ILE A 107 -23.50 6.73 -3.51
N ALA A 108 -23.04 7.97 -3.44
CA ALA A 108 -21.63 8.31 -3.52
C ALA A 108 -21.17 9.00 -2.25
N ALA A 109 -20.00 8.60 -1.75
CA ALA A 109 -19.35 9.18 -0.58
C ALA A 109 -18.21 10.11 -1.01
N ARG A 110 -18.26 11.36 -0.58
CA ARG A 110 -17.16 12.33 -0.78
C ARG A 110 -15.98 11.94 0.11
N VAL A 111 -14.87 11.54 -0.51
CA VAL A 111 -13.64 11.12 0.21
C VAL A 111 -12.50 12.13 0.09
N VAL A 112 -12.50 13.01 -0.93
CA VAL A 112 -11.54 14.11 -1.06
C VAL A 112 -12.31 15.42 -1.23
N PRO A 113 -11.97 16.49 -0.48
CA PRO A 113 -10.89 16.56 0.52
C PRO A 113 -11.27 15.83 1.81
N GLY A 114 -10.36 14.99 2.31
CA GLY A 114 -10.45 14.30 3.60
C GLY A 114 -9.72 15.04 4.73
N SER A 115 -8.78 15.91 4.39
CA SER A 115 -8.02 16.76 5.34
C SER A 115 -7.96 18.23 4.91
N ILE A 116 -7.47 19.10 5.80
CA ILE A 116 -7.15 20.49 5.44
C ILE A 116 -6.00 20.55 4.40
N TRP A 117 -5.07 19.60 4.44
CA TRP A 117 -3.94 19.55 3.52
C TRP A 117 -4.38 19.18 2.10
N ASP A 118 -5.37 18.30 1.97
CA ASP A 118 -5.95 17.96 0.66
C ASP A 118 -6.56 19.20 -0.01
N ARG A 119 -7.16 20.11 0.77
CA ARG A 119 -7.72 21.36 0.24
C ARG A 119 -6.65 22.31 -0.27
N VAL A 120 -5.50 22.34 0.40
CA VAL A 120 -4.36 23.18 0.01
C VAL A 120 -3.68 22.61 -1.22
N LEU A 121 -3.39 21.31 -1.22
CA LEU A 121 -2.61 20.64 -2.25
C LEU A 121 -3.42 20.32 -3.51
N PHE A 122 -4.70 19.98 -3.34
CA PHE A 122 -5.61 19.62 -4.43
C PHE A 122 -6.79 20.59 -4.48
N SER A 123 -6.50 21.89 -4.41
CA SER A 123 -7.52 22.94 -4.46
C SER A 123 -8.42 22.79 -5.69
N GLY A 124 -9.75 22.80 -5.45
CA GLY A 124 -10.76 22.60 -6.49
C GLY A 124 -11.00 21.14 -6.90
N VAL A 125 -10.23 20.18 -6.38
CA VAL A 125 -10.40 18.76 -6.67
C VAL A 125 -11.32 18.11 -5.64
N THR A 126 -12.23 17.26 -6.12
CA THR A 126 -13.09 16.45 -5.25
C THR A 126 -13.21 15.05 -5.80
N VAL A 127 -13.18 14.06 -4.91
CA VAL A 127 -13.30 12.64 -5.27
C VAL A 127 -14.50 12.04 -4.54
N ASP A 128 -15.37 11.39 -5.32
CA ASP A 128 -16.53 10.67 -4.84
C ASP A 128 -16.33 9.17 -5.13
N VAL A 129 -16.44 8.33 -4.11
CA VAL A 129 -16.48 6.86 -4.29
C VAL A 129 -17.94 6.46 -4.44
N TRP A 130 -18.27 5.86 -5.58
CA TRP A 130 -19.62 5.36 -5.85
C TRP A 130 -19.76 3.97 -5.26
N MET A 131 -20.77 3.77 -4.42
CA MET A 131 -20.99 2.47 -3.82
C MET A 131 -21.54 1.47 -4.85
N GLN A 132 -21.30 0.19 -4.60
CA GLN A 132 -21.90 -0.90 -5.40
C GLN A 132 -23.44 -0.88 -5.29
N PRO A 133 -24.17 -1.40 -6.30
CA PRO A 133 -25.62 -1.59 -6.19
C PRO A 133 -26.01 -2.32 -4.90
N GLY A 134 -27.05 -1.84 -4.22
CA GLY A 134 -27.53 -2.42 -2.96
C GLY A 134 -26.83 -1.93 -1.70
N VAL A 135 -25.75 -1.14 -1.82
CA VAL A 135 -25.16 -0.43 -0.66
C VAL A 135 -25.80 0.95 -0.54
N ASP A 136 -26.48 1.17 0.57
CA ASP A 136 -27.25 2.38 0.88
C ASP A 136 -26.80 3.02 2.20
N ARG A 137 -27.49 4.09 2.62
CA ARG A 137 -27.14 4.85 3.82
C ARG A 137 -27.30 4.04 5.11
N GLU A 138 -28.23 3.08 5.11
CA GLU A 138 -28.59 2.28 6.29
C GLU A 138 -27.61 1.11 6.47
N ASN A 139 -27.11 0.55 5.36
CA ASN A 139 -26.21 -0.60 5.38
C ASN A 139 -24.73 -0.28 5.09
N LEU A 140 -24.37 0.97 4.78
CA LEU A 140 -22.99 1.40 4.48
C LEU A 140 -21.99 0.96 5.55
N VAL A 141 -22.34 1.10 6.83
CA VAL A 141 -21.48 0.76 7.96
C VAL A 141 -21.17 -0.74 8.00
N ALA A 142 -22.15 -1.58 7.69
CA ALA A 142 -21.98 -3.04 7.65
C ALA A 142 -21.13 -3.48 6.45
N ASN A 143 -21.16 -2.71 5.35
CA ASN A 143 -20.44 -2.98 4.10
C ASN A 143 -19.05 -2.31 4.03
N SER A 144 -18.60 -1.60 5.06
CA SER A 144 -17.29 -0.92 5.07
C SER A 144 -16.23 -1.72 5.82
N ALA A 145 -14.96 -1.55 5.43
CA ALA A 145 -13.79 -2.11 6.11
C ALA A 145 -13.97 -3.59 6.52
N ALA A 146 -14.45 -4.43 5.57
CA ALA A 146 -14.75 -5.83 5.79
C ALA A 146 -13.53 -6.63 6.28
N GLY A 147 -12.33 -6.27 5.81
CA GLY A 147 -11.06 -6.87 6.26
C GLY A 147 -10.71 -6.64 7.74
N TYR A 148 -11.49 -5.84 8.47
CA TYR A 148 -11.36 -5.60 9.91
C TYR A 148 -12.62 -5.96 10.69
N ASN A 149 -13.61 -6.59 10.04
CA ASN A 149 -14.80 -7.06 10.72
C ASN A 149 -14.48 -8.37 11.48
N PRO A 150 -14.59 -8.41 12.83
CA PRO A 150 -14.30 -9.62 13.60
C PRO A 150 -15.27 -10.78 13.30
N ALA A 151 -16.44 -10.51 12.73
CA ALA A 151 -17.40 -11.54 12.34
C ALA A 151 -17.03 -12.25 11.02
N ILE A 152 -16.05 -11.73 10.27
CA ILE A 152 -15.62 -12.29 8.99
C ILE A 152 -14.28 -12.99 9.20
N ALA A 153 -14.26 -14.31 8.98
CA ALA A 153 -13.02 -15.08 9.01
C ALA A 153 -12.06 -14.57 7.93
N ARG A 154 -10.84 -14.22 8.32
CA ARG A 154 -9.79 -13.75 7.41
C ARG A 154 -8.91 -14.92 7.03
N ILE A 155 -8.66 -15.05 5.72
CA ILE A 155 -7.79 -16.08 5.15
C ILE A 155 -6.52 -15.41 4.66
N GLY A 156 -5.39 -15.74 5.28
CA GLY A 156 -4.09 -15.23 4.88
C GLY A 156 -3.66 -15.80 3.54
N ARG A 157 -3.13 -14.95 2.66
CA ARG A 157 -2.57 -15.34 1.36
C ARG A 157 -1.20 -14.73 1.13
N VAL A 158 -0.39 -15.36 0.29
CA VAL A 158 0.80 -14.75 -0.28
C VAL A 158 0.45 -14.06 -1.60
N ALA A 159 0.66 -12.76 -1.64
CA ALA A 159 0.50 -11.93 -2.82
C ALA A 159 1.85 -11.67 -3.48
N LEU A 160 1.89 -11.77 -4.80
CA LEU A 160 2.96 -11.25 -5.63
C LEU A 160 2.56 -9.87 -6.16
N VAL A 161 3.35 -8.84 -5.86
CA VAL A 161 3.22 -7.52 -6.48
C VAL A 161 4.31 -7.39 -7.55
N LEU A 162 3.90 -7.23 -8.80
CA LEU A 162 4.78 -6.86 -9.91
C LEU A 162 4.76 -5.34 -10.04
N GLY A 163 5.75 -4.68 -9.44
CA GLY A 163 5.79 -3.23 -9.31
C GLY A 163 6.02 -2.52 -10.64
N ALA A 164 5.30 -1.42 -10.86
CA ALA A 164 5.49 -0.58 -12.04
C ALA A 164 6.82 0.19 -12.00
N GLY A 165 7.34 0.57 -13.18
CA GLY A 165 8.60 1.29 -13.33
C GLY A 165 8.45 2.82 -13.40
N ASN A 166 7.26 3.34 -13.70
CA ASN A 166 7.04 4.76 -14.02
C ASN A 166 6.96 5.69 -12.80
N VAL A 167 6.43 5.20 -11.67
CA VAL A 167 6.26 5.98 -10.44
C VAL A 167 6.84 5.20 -9.25
N ALA A 168 7.78 5.82 -8.54
CA ALA A 168 8.56 5.18 -7.48
C ALA A 168 7.69 4.65 -6.31
N ALA A 169 6.57 5.32 -6.02
CA ALA A 169 5.66 4.95 -4.94
C ALA A 169 4.71 3.80 -5.28
N ILE A 170 4.52 3.41 -6.55
CA ILE A 170 3.49 2.41 -6.92
C ILE A 170 3.74 1.08 -6.21
N ALA A 171 4.95 0.51 -6.35
CA ALA A 171 5.29 -0.77 -5.76
C ALA A 171 5.08 -0.83 -4.22
N PRO A 172 5.56 0.13 -3.41
CA PRO A 172 5.27 0.14 -1.98
C PRO A 172 3.79 0.41 -1.66
N LEU A 173 3.07 1.22 -2.43
CA LEU A 173 1.63 1.45 -2.20
C LEU A 173 0.80 0.19 -2.48
N ASP A 174 1.10 -0.54 -3.56
CA ASP A 174 0.47 -1.81 -3.90
C ASP A 174 0.72 -2.86 -2.81
N CYS A 175 1.95 -2.89 -2.26
CA CYS A 175 2.31 -3.71 -1.12
C CYS A 175 1.50 -3.37 0.12
N LEU A 176 1.45 -2.08 0.50
CA LEU A 176 0.72 -1.62 1.68
C LEU A 176 -0.79 -1.88 1.54
N HIS A 177 -1.36 -1.71 0.34
CA HIS A 177 -2.73 -2.09 0.05
C HIS A 177 -2.98 -3.59 0.29
N LYS A 178 -2.12 -4.46 -0.24
CA LYS A 178 -2.23 -5.92 -0.01
C LYS A 178 -2.15 -6.29 1.46
N LEU A 179 -1.24 -5.68 2.22
CA LEU A 179 -1.05 -5.95 3.64
C LEU A 179 -2.22 -5.49 4.51
N PHE A 180 -2.61 -4.22 4.37
CA PHE A 180 -3.53 -3.58 5.32
C PHE A 180 -4.99 -3.61 4.86
N VAL A 181 -5.25 -3.62 3.55
CA VAL A 181 -6.64 -3.68 3.05
C VAL A 181 -7.06 -5.12 2.79
N GLU A 182 -6.20 -5.91 2.13
CA GLU A 182 -6.53 -7.28 1.73
C GLU A 182 -6.07 -8.37 2.72
N ASN A 183 -5.30 -8.02 3.76
CA ASN A 183 -4.75 -8.97 4.74
C ASN A 183 -3.85 -10.06 4.12
N GLN A 184 -3.05 -9.72 3.11
CA GLN A 184 -2.15 -10.64 2.42
C GLN A 184 -0.70 -10.24 2.67
N VAL A 185 0.17 -11.23 2.90
CA VAL A 185 1.62 -11.01 2.98
C VAL A 185 2.19 -10.91 1.56
N VAL A 186 3.26 -10.17 1.36
CA VAL A 186 3.63 -9.70 0.02
C VAL A 186 5.07 -10.03 -0.34
N LEU A 187 5.28 -10.58 -1.53
CA LEU A 187 6.55 -10.46 -2.24
C LEU A 187 6.40 -9.35 -3.29
N VAL A 188 7.15 -8.26 -3.13
CA VAL A 188 7.23 -7.19 -4.12
C VAL A 188 8.41 -7.47 -5.04
N LYS A 189 8.15 -7.64 -6.33
CA LYS A 189 9.19 -7.69 -7.34
C LYS A 189 9.30 -6.32 -8.01
N LEU A 190 10.41 -5.63 -7.79
CA LEU A 190 10.64 -4.31 -8.38
C LEU A 190 10.85 -4.41 -9.89
N ASN A 191 10.37 -3.41 -10.61
CA ASN A 191 10.78 -3.21 -12.00
C ASN A 191 12.29 -2.95 -12.04
N PRO A 192 13.05 -3.49 -13.02
CA PRO A 192 14.48 -3.20 -13.17
C PRO A 192 14.82 -1.70 -13.18
N VAL A 193 13.96 -0.87 -13.76
CA VAL A 193 14.14 0.60 -13.78
C VAL A 193 14.17 1.19 -12.37
N ASN A 194 13.44 0.58 -11.43
CA ASN A 194 13.32 1.00 -10.04
C ASN A 194 14.14 0.12 -9.08
N GLU A 195 15.07 -0.71 -9.58
CA GLU A 195 15.88 -1.59 -8.74
C GLU A 195 16.74 -0.81 -7.73
N TYR A 196 17.19 0.40 -8.09
CA TYR A 196 17.92 1.31 -7.21
C TYR A 196 17.11 1.70 -5.95
N LEU A 197 15.79 1.53 -5.94
CA LEU A 197 14.94 1.83 -4.78
C LEU A 197 14.99 0.75 -3.70
N ALA A 198 15.54 -0.42 -3.99
CA ALA A 198 15.48 -1.59 -3.11
C ALA A 198 16.00 -1.28 -1.69
N GLU A 199 17.11 -0.54 -1.56
CA GLU A 199 17.70 -0.21 -0.25
C GLU A 199 16.83 0.76 0.58
N PHE A 200 16.25 1.78 -0.07
CA PHE A 200 15.38 2.74 0.60
C PHE A 200 14.08 2.07 1.05
N LEU A 201 13.51 1.20 0.19
CA LEU A 201 12.32 0.43 0.53
C LEU A 201 12.59 -0.61 1.62
N ALA A 202 13.75 -1.29 1.59
CA ALA A 202 14.14 -2.21 2.65
C ALA A 202 14.29 -1.48 4.00
N THR A 203 14.82 -0.25 3.98
CA THR A 203 14.95 0.60 5.17
C THR A 203 13.58 1.06 5.68
N ALA A 204 12.77 1.69 4.84
CA ALA A 204 11.45 2.21 5.21
C ALA A 204 10.49 1.10 5.67
N LEU A 205 10.51 -0.05 4.99
CA LEU A 205 9.59 -1.16 5.23
C LEU A 205 10.19 -2.27 6.11
N ALA A 206 11.36 -2.04 6.71
CA ALA A 206 11.97 -2.96 7.68
C ALA A 206 11.00 -3.48 8.76
N PRO A 207 10.08 -2.67 9.31
CA PRO A 207 9.10 -3.14 10.30
C PRO A 207 8.14 -4.22 9.77
N LEU A 208 7.97 -4.33 8.45
CA LEU A 208 7.14 -5.34 7.78
C LEU A 208 7.99 -6.54 7.30
N ILE A 209 9.25 -6.29 6.94
CA ILE A 209 10.18 -7.34 6.52
C ILE A 209 10.57 -8.22 7.71
N GLY A 210 10.88 -7.64 8.86
CA GLY A 210 11.31 -8.35 10.07
C GLY A 210 10.31 -9.44 10.53
N PRO A 211 9.01 -9.13 10.67
CA PRO A 211 7.97 -10.12 11.02
C PRO A 211 7.70 -11.17 9.94
N GLY A 212 8.29 -11.05 8.75
CA GLY A 212 8.12 -12.00 7.65
C GLY A 212 6.87 -11.76 6.80
N VAL A 213 6.28 -10.56 6.83
CA VAL A 213 5.05 -10.26 6.07
C VAL A 213 5.32 -9.55 4.75
N LEU A 214 6.55 -9.11 4.53
CA LEU A 214 7.03 -8.50 3.30
C LEU A 214 8.38 -9.07 2.88
N ARG A 215 8.57 -9.33 1.59
CA ARG A 215 9.86 -9.55 0.92
C ARG A 215 9.98 -8.68 -0.32
N ILE A 216 11.19 -8.20 -0.59
CA ILE A 216 11.49 -7.38 -1.77
C ILE A 216 12.49 -8.16 -2.61
N GLY A 217 12.09 -8.47 -3.85
CA GLY A 217 12.93 -9.10 -4.86
C GLY A 217 13.21 -8.15 -6.01
N THR A 218 14.37 -8.33 -6.65
CA THR A 218 14.76 -7.63 -7.88
C THR A 218 15.01 -8.64 -8.99
N GLY A 219 15.25 -8.15 -10.21
CA GLY A 219 15.53 -8.98 -11.37
C GLY A 219 14.65 -8.68 -12.58
N ASP A 220 14.81 -9.45 -13.64
CA ASP A 220 14.22 -9.20 -14.95
C ASP A 220 12.83 -9.85 -15.14
N ALA A 221 12.40 -9.99 -16.40
CA ALA A 221 11.14 -10.63 -16.74
C ALA A 221 11.11 -12.13 -16.40
N ALA A 222 12.25 -12.83 -16.48
CA ALA A 222 12.32 -14.25 -16.17
C ALA A 222 12.13 -14.50 -14.66
N VAL A 223 12.61 -13.60 -13.80
CA VAL A 223 12.26 -13.61 -12.36
C VAL A 223 10.76 -13.42 -12.15
N GLY A 224 10.15 -12.48 -12.88
CA GLY A 224 8.70 -12.26 -12.82
C GLY A 224 7.91 -13.50 -13.21
N GLN A 225 8.25 -14.12 -14.34
CA GLN A 225 7.61 -15.35 -14.82
C GLN A 225 7.75 -16.51 -13.83
N TYR A 226 8.94 -16.66 -13.23
CA TYR A 226 9.21 -17.65 -12.20
C TYR A 226 8.26 -17.48 -11.01
N LEU A 227 8.18 -16.25 -10.47
CA LEU A 227 7.34 -15.94 -9.32
C LEU A 227 5.85 -16.14 -9.63
N CYS A 228 5.38 -15.76 -10.81
CA CYS A 228 3.98 -15.96 -11.21
C CYS A 228 3.56 -17.44 -11.28
N SER A 229 4.52 -18.35 -11.46
CA SER A 229 4.27 -19.79 -11.58
C SER A 229 4.54 -20.54 -10.27
N ASN A 230 4.97 -19.84 -9.21
CA ASN A 230 5.38 -20.48 -7.96
C ASN A 230 4.16 -20.90 -7.13
N PRO A 231 4.13 -22.14 -6.59
CA PRO A 231 2.96 -22.67 -5.88
C PRO A 231 2.63 -21.95 -4.56
N PHE A 232 3.56 -21.16 -3.99
CA PHE A 232 3.25 -20.34 -2.82
C PHE A 232 2.50 -19.06 -3.17
N VAL A 233 2.55 -18.58 -4.42
CA VAL A 233 1.86 -17.35 -4.82
C VAL A 233 0.38 -17.65 -5.06
N GLU A 234 -0.48 -17.00 -4.29
CA GLU A 234 -1.94 -17.25 -4.31
C GLU A 234 -2.73 -16.10 -4.95
N THR A 235 -2.16 -14.89 -4.96
CA THR A 235 -2.72 -13.73 -5.67
C THR A 235 -1.63 -12.96 -6.39
N ILE A 236 -1.97 -12.31 -7.50
CA ILE A 236 -1.06 -11.46 -8.26
C ILE A 236 -1.68 -10.07 -8.38
N HIS A 237 -0.90 -9.05 -8.03
CA HIS A 237 -1.15 -7.65 -8.33
C HIS A 237 -0.13 -7.21 -9.37
N ILE A 238 -0.61 -6.76 -10.52
CA ILE A 238 0.23 -6.18 -11.57
C ILE A 238 -0.19 -4.74 -11.82
N THR A 239 0.79 -3.85 -11.84
CA THR A 239 0.64 -2.46 -12.24
C THR A 239 1.68 -2.19 -13.33
N GLY A 240 1.25 -1.66 -14.47
CA GLY A 240 2.10 -1.50 -15.65
C GLY A 240 1.60 -0.43 -16.59
#